data_AF-A0A975NMY7-F1
#
_entry.id   AF-A0A975NMY7-F1
#
_cell.length_a   1.000
_cell.length_b   1.000
_cell.length_c   1.000
_cell.angle_alpha   90.00
_cell.angle_beta   90.00
_cell.angle_gamma   90.00
#
_symmetry.space_group_name_H-M   'P 1'
#
loop_
_entity.id
_entity.type
_entity.pdbx_description
1 polymer ?
#
loop_
_entity_poly.entity_id
_entity_poly.type
_entity_poly.pdbx_seq_one_letter_code
_entity_poly.pdbx_strand_id
1 'polypeptide(L)'
;MPGSLDDQLGFAPDYDSPIPYMQRTRDYYAAIGYTTPYRWAHHVDAPFQPLKKPLAQSRVTIVTTAAPYDPAKGDQGPGAAYNGGAKFYQVYDGDTSKPHDLRISHIGYDRKHTSATDSGTWFPLPQLLKAKASGRIGEVAPRFFGAPTNRSHRVTIDVDAPDILARCLADKVDVAVLVPNCPVCHQTSALVARHLEANGISTVVMGCAKDIVEHAAVPRFLFSDFPLGNSAGRPHDVESQALTLELALSLLERAFGARTTMQSPLRWSEDASWKLDYNNVAQMSPEELARRRAEFDKQKEIARGNRAA
;
A
#
# COMPACT_ATOMS: atom_id res chain seq x y z
N MET A 1 -6.49 4.88 -42.04
CA MET A 1 -6.41 6.25 -41.49
C MET A 1 -5.07 6.34 -40.79
N PRO A 2 -4.18 7.28 -41.12
CA PRO A 2 -3.04 7.53 -40.24
C PRO A 2 -3.58 7.89 -38.85
N GLY A 3 -2.92 7.41 -37.78
CA GLY A 3 -3.30 7.69 -36.40
C GLY A 3 -3.35 9.19 -36.10
N SER A 4 -3.86 9.56 -34.92
CA SER A 4 -3.87 10.94 -34.46
C SER A 4 -2.44 11.54 -34.49
N LEU A 5 -2.32 12.87 -34.49
CA LEU A 5 -1.00 13.52 -34.39
C LEU A 5 -0.23 13.04 -33.15
N ASP A 6 -0.94 12.81 -32.05
CA ASP A 6 -0.38 12.31 -30.80
C ASP A 6 0.18 10.88 -30.96
N ASP A 7 -0.53 10.00 -31.67
CA ASP A 7 -0.05 8.65 -31.99
C ASP A 7 1.22 8.70 -32.84
N GLN A 8 1.30 9.64 -33.79
CA GLN A 8 2.46 9.83 -34.67
C GLN A 8 3.68 10.35 -33.90
N LEU A 9 3.45 11.18 -32.87
CA LEU A 9 4.50 11.71 -32.00
C LEU A 9 4.88 10.75 -30.86
N GLY A 10 4.15 9.64 -30.70
CA GLY A 10 4.39 8.66 -29.65
C GLY A 10 4.01 9.16 -28.24
N PHE A 11 3.06 10.08 -28.14
CA PHE A 11 2.56 10.53 -26.85
C PHE A 11 1.73 9.42 -26.19
N ALA A 12 1.94 9.22 -24.90
CA ALA A 12 1.11 8.32 -24.13
C ALA A 12 -0.31 8.94 -23.99
N PRO A 13 -1.37 8.11 -24.01
CA PRO A 13 -2.72 8.63 -23.81
C PRO A 13 -2.87 9.22 -22.40
N ASP A 14 -3.76 10.20 -22.22
CA ASP A 14 -3.97 10.89 -20.93
C ASP A 14 -4.21 9.95 -19.75
N TYR A 15 -4.92 8.84 -20.00
CA TYR A 15 -5.22 7.83 -18.99
C TYR A 15 -4.00 6.99 -18.55
N ASP A 16 -2.86 7.10 -19.23
CA ASP A 16 -1.58 6.52 -18.78
C ASP A 16 -0.89 7.38 -17.71
N SER A 17 -1.50 8.48 -17.27
CA SER A 17 -1.12 9.15 -16.02
C SER A 17 -1.40 8.24 -14.81
N PRO A 18 -0.65 8.37 -13.68
CA PRO A 18 -0.99 7.69 -12.44
C PRO A 18 -2.43 7.95 -12.01
N ILE A 19 -3.12 6.91 -11.52
CA ILE A 19 -4.51 7.03 -11.09
C ILE A 19 -4.64 8.10 -9.98
N PRO A 20 -5.51 9.12 -10.13
CA PRO A 20 -5.75 10.11 -9.10
C PRO A 20 -6.70 9.52 -8.03
N TYR A 21 -6.21 8.59 -7.21
CA TYR A 21 -7.00 7.82 -6.26
C TYR A 21 -7.85 8.68 -5.32
N MET A 22 -7.32 9.82 -4.84
CA MET A 22 -8.08 10.74 -3.97
C MET A 22 -9.30 11.31 -4.70
N GLN A 23 -9.13 11.71 -5.96
CA GLN A 23 -10.21 12.26 -6.78
C GLN A 23 -11.21 11.16 -7.17
N ARG A 24 -10.73 10.03 -7.72
CA ARG A 24 -11.56 8.87 -8.09
C ARG A 24 -12.43 8.40 -6.93
N THR A 25 -11.83 8.27 -5.75
CA THR A 25 -12.53 7.83 -4.54
C THR A 25 -13.58 8.84 -4.11
N ARG A 26 -13.24 10.14 -4.11
CA ARG A 26 -14.19 11.22 -3.77
C ARG A 26 -15.40 11.23 -4.72
N ASP A 27 -15.16 11.18 -6.02
CA ASP A 27 -16.22 11.23 -7.04
C ASP A 27 -17.12 10.00 -6.96
N TYR A 28 -16.52 8.81 -6.84
CA TYR A 28 -17.26 7.56 -6.68
C TYR A 28 -18.16 7.58 -5.44
N TYR A 29 -17.62 7.93 -4.28
CA TYR A 29 -18.40 7.97 -3.04
C TYR A 29 -19.51 9.02 -3.08
N ALA A 30 -19.26 10.19 -3.68
CA ALA A 30 -20.30 11.19 -3.91
C ALA A 30 -21.42 10.64 -4.81
N ALA A 31 -21.07 9.97 -5.91
CA ALA A 31 -22.04 9.40 -6.85
C ALA A 31 -22.95 8.36 -6.18
N ILE A 32 -22.41 7.51 -5.30
CA ILE A 32 -23.20 6.51 -4.55
C ILE A 32 -23.87 7.06 -3.28
N GLY A 33 -23.84 8.37 -3.03
CA GLY A 33 -24.62 9.00 -1.96
C GLY A 33 -23.90 9.12 -0.61
N TYR A 34 -22.57 9.20 -0.60
CA TYR A 34 -21.79 9.62 0.56
C TYR A 34 -21.44 11.11 0.45
N THR A 35 -21.93 11.90 1.40
CA THR A 35 -21.88 13.37 1.30
C THR A 35 -20.71 14.01 2.03
N THR A 36 -19.98 13.25 2.86
CA THR A 36 -18.82 13.76 3.60
C THR A 36 -17.54 13.25 2.94
N PRO A 37 -16.76 14.07 2.23
CA PRO A 37 -15.52 13.62 1.62
C PRO A 37 -14.53 13.11 2.69
N TYR A 38 -13.80 12.03 2.36
CA TYR A 38 -12.73 11.56 3.24
C TYR A 38 -11.63 12.62 3.34
N ARG A 39 -11.26 13.00 4.57
CA ARG A 39 -10.13 13.90 4.80
C ARG A 39 -8.84 13.09 4.79
N TRP A 40 -8.05 13.25 3.75
CA TRP A 40 -6.70 12.69 3.69
C TRP A 40 -5.75 13.45 4.63
N ALA A 41 -4.80 12.74 5.24
CA ALA A 41 -3.71 13.36 5.97
C ALA A 41 -2.81 14.12 4.99
N HIS A 42 -2.51 15.38 5.30
CA HIS A 42 -1.71 16.26 4.47
C HIS A 42 -0.59 16.87 5.30
N HIS A 43 0.64 16.80 4.80
CA HIS A 43 1.79 17.43 5.43
C HIS A 43 2.59 18.20 4.39
N VAL A 44 3.15 19.34 4.79
CA VAL A 44 3.95 20.21 3.91
C VAL A 44 5.42 19.81 3.85
N ASP A 45 5.90 19.12 4.89
CA ASP A 45 7.27 18.63 5.05
C ASP A 45 7.27 17.15 5.44
N ALA A 46 8.45 16.53 5.54
CA ALA A 46 8.60 15.20 6.09
C ALA A 46 9.87 15.08 6.93
N PRO A 47 9.83 14.33 8.06
CA PRO A 47 11.05 13.96 8.78
C PRO A 47 11.94 13.13 7.85
N PHE A 48 13.25 13.24 8.01
CA PHE A 48 14.20 12.51 7.18
C PHE A 48 15.38 12.06 8.02
N GLN A 49 15.48 10.76 8.20
CA GLN A 49 16.57 10.06 8.82
C GLN A 49 17.45 9.45 7.72
N PRO A 50 18.67 9.97 7.48
CA PRO A 50 19.66 9.30 6.64
C PRO A 50 20.03 7.93 7.21
N LEU A 51 20.47 7.02 6.34
CA LEU A 51 21.03 5.74 6.79
C LEU A 51 22.24 5.98 7.70
N LYS A 52 22.24 5.34 8.88
CA LYS A 52 23.34 5.43 9.86
C LYS A 52 24.55 4.56 9.49
N LYS A 53 24.32 3.53 8.68
CA LYS A 53 25.31 2.57 8.22
C LYS A 53 24.87 1.98 6.87
N PRO A 54 25.78 1.36 6.11
CA PRO A 54 25.43 0.68 4.85
C PRO A 54 24.31 -0.35 5.05
N LEU A 55 23.47 -0.56 4.02
CA LEU A 55 22.40 -1.56 4.09
C LEU A 55 22.93 -2.97 4.36
N ALA A 56 24.09 -3.33 3.81
CA ALA A 56 24.81 -4.58 4.08
C ALA A 56 25.20 -4.80 5.56
N GLN A 57 25.07 -3.77 6.41
CA GLN A 57 25.28 -3.85 7.86
C GLN A 57 24.00 -3.55 8.65
N SER A 58 22.90 -3.27 7.96
CA SER A 58 21.62 -2.85 8.54
C SER A 58 20.67 -4.01 8.76
N ARG A 59 19.89 -3.91 9.83
CA ARG A 59 18.75 -4.78 10.12
C ARG A 59 17.49 -4.16 9.56
N VAL A 60 16.84 -4.88 8.65
CA VAL A 60 15.66 -4.43 7.91
C VAL A 60 14.42 -5.20 8.36
N THR A 61 13.32 -4.49 8.63
CA THR A 61 11.99 -5.09 8.88
C THR A 61 10.99 -4.73 7.79
N ILE A 62 9.86 -5.44 7.77
CA ILE A 62 8.69 -5.15 6.94
C ILE A 62 7.57 -4.65 7.84
N VAL A 63 6.90 -3.58 7.43
CA VAL A 63 5.60 -3.17 7.97
C VAL A 63 4.55 -3.34 6.87
N THR A 64 3.69 -4.34 6.99
CA THR A 64 2.61 -4.62 6.01
C THR A 64 1.25 -4.17 6.54
N THR A 65 0.31 -3.98 5.62
CA THR A 65 -1.12 -3.79 5.95
C THR A 65 -1.95 -5.04 5.66
N ALA A 66 -1.33 -6.16 5.30
CA ALA A 66 -2.01 -7.44 5.13
C ALA A 66 -2.40 -8.05 6.49
N ALA A 67 -3.46 -8.87 6.50
CA ALA A 67 -3.98 -9.53 7.70
C ALA A 67 -3.56 -11.00 7.72
N PRO A 68 -3.25 -11.60 8.89
CA PRO A 68 -3.10 -13.04 9.02
C PRO A 68 -4.39 -13.75 8.62
N TYR A 69 -4.26 -14.84 7.86
CA TYR A 69 -5.40 -15.70 7.53
C TYR A 69 -6.00 -16.32 8.81
N ASP A 70 -7.32 -16.27 8.92
CA ASP A 70 -8.06 -16.87 10.02
C ASP A 70 -9.26 -17.67 9.47
N PRO A 71 -9.23 -19.01 9.52
CA PRO A 71 -10.31 -19.83 8.95
C PRO A 71 -11.68 -19.59 9.59
N ALA A 72 -11.74 -19.01 10.81
CA ALA A 72 -12.99 -18.67 11.47
C ALA A 72 -13.66 -17.41 10.89
N LYS A 73 -12.95 -16.64 10.05
CA LYS A 73 -13.42 -15.36 9.51
C LYS A 73 -13.95 -15.44 8.08
N GLY A 74 -14.27 -16.66 7.61
CA GLY A 74 -14.82 -16.89 6.29
C GLY A 74 -13.80 -16.72 5.17
N ASP A 75 -14.29 -16.62 3.93
CA ASP A 75 -13.43 -16.60 2.74
C ASP A 75 -12.53 -15.36 2.69
N GLN A 76 -11.25 -15.61 2.47
CA GLN A 76 -10.16 -14.63 2.38
C GLN A 76 -9.19 -14.96 1.23
N GLY A 77 -9.54 -15.97 0.41
CA GLY A 77 -8.70 -16.47 -0.66
C GLY A 77 -8.74 -15.62 -1.93
N PRO A 78 -8.09 -16.11 -3.01
CA PRO A 78 -8.16 -15.50 -4.34
C PRO A 78 -9.60 -15.30 -4.80
N GLY A 79 -9.92 -14.09 -5.29
CA GLY A 79 -11.28 -13.74 -5.74
C GLY A 79 -12.29 -13.49 -4.62
N ALA A 80 -11.91 -13.63 -3.34
CA ALA A 80 -12.81 -13.37 -2.22
C ALA A 80 -13.38 -11.94 -2.24
N ALA A 81 -14.66 -11.83 -1.87
CA ALA A 81 -15.32 -10.56 -1.68
C ALA A 81 -14.63 -9.73 -0.57
N TYR A 82 -14.99 -8.45 -0.45
CA TYR A 82 -14.53 -7.63 0.66
C TYR A 82 -15.00 -8.22 2.00
N ASN A 83 -14.04 -8.60 2.84
CA ASN A 83 -14.30 -9.28 4.11
C ASN A 83 -13.85 -8.41 5.30
N GLY A 84 -14.76 -7.58 5.81
CA GLY A 84 -14.50 -6.75 6.99
C GLY A 84 -14.24 -7.54 8.28
N GLY A 85 -14.66 -8.80 8.37
CA GLY A 85 -14.41 -9.67 9.53
C GLY A 85 -12.93 -10.02 9.70
N ALA A 86 -12.23 -10.22 8.58
CA ALA A 86 -10.78 -10.48 8.51
C ALA A 86 -9.89 -9.30 8.96
N LYS A 87 -10.49 -8.13 9.27
CA LYS A 87 -9.73 -6.99 9.80
C LYS A 87 -9.11 -7.30 11.16
N PHE A 88 -7.99 -6.63 11.40
CA PHE A 88 -7.31 -6.54 12.68
C PHE A 88 -7.26 -5.06 13.11
N TYR A 89 -7.35 -4.81 14.41
CA TYR A 89 -7.53 -3.47 14.97
C TYR A 89 -6.38 -3.02 15.87
N GLN A 90 -5.43 -3.91 16.14
CA GLN A 90 -4.22 -3.68 16.91
C GLN A 90 -3.02 -4.09 16.07
N VAL A 91 -1.86 -3.48 16.32
CA VAL A 91 -0.60 -3.90 15.71
C VAL A 91 -0.34 -5.36 16.07
N TYR A 92 0.01 -6.17 15.08
CA TYR A 92 0.50 -7.53 15.30
C TYR A 92 1.96 -7.65 14.85
N ASP A 93 2.64 -8.68 15.32
CA ASP A 93 3.96 -9.06 14.86
C ASP A 93 4.01 -10.53 14.43
N GLY A 94 4.97 -10.87 13.57
CA GLY A 94 5.18 -12.25 13.14
C GLY A 94 6.66 -12.58 12.97
N ASP A 95 7.02 -13.81 13.32
CA ASP A 95 8.39 -14.34 13.30
C ASP A 95 8.89 -14.56 11.85
N THR A 96 9.83 -13.74 11.41
CA THR A 96 10.38 -13.77 10.04
C THR A 96 11.13 -15.05 9.66
N SER A 97 11.43 -15.94 10.61
CA SER A 97 12.02 -17.25 10.33
C SER A 97 11.00 -18.28 9.84
N LYS A 98 9.70 -17.95 9.91
CA LYS A 98 8.59 -18.84 9.58
C LYS A 98 7.84 -18.37 8.33
N PRO A 99 7.18 -19.29 7.61
CA PRO A 99 6.19 -18.92 6.61
C PRO A 99 4.96 -18.30 7.28
N HIS A 100 4.34 -17.32 6.62
CA HIS A 100 3.12 -16.66 7.08
C HIS A 100 2.09 -16.62 5.97
N ASP A 101 0.85 -16.96 6.31
CA ASP A 101 -0.30 -16.79 5.42
C ASP A 101 -0.94 -15.43 5.67
N LEU A 102 -0.59 -14.42 4.86
CA LEU A 102 -1.14 -13.07 4.93
C LEU A 102 -2.02 -12.77 3.72
N ARG A 103 -3.21 -12.19 3.97
CA ARG A 103 -4.25 -11.92 2.98
C ARG A 103 -4.67 -10.46 2.95
N ILE A 104 -5.24 -10.03 1.82
CA ILE A 104 -5.69 -8.65 1.57
C ILE A 104 -7.21 -8.54 1.35
N SER A 105 -7.98 -9.60 1.58
CA SER A 105 -9.45 -9.58 1.43
C SER A 105 -10.16 -8.56 2.33
N HIS A 106 -9.54 -8.19 3.47
CA HIS A 106 -10.07 -7.25 4.44
C HIS A 106 -10.06 -5.77 4.01
N ILE A 107 -9.45 -5.47 2.86
CA ILE A 107 -9.25 -4.11 2.35
C ILE A 107 -9.78 -3.93 0.92
N GLY A 108 -9.92 -2.65 0.54
CA GLY A 108 -10.36 -2.24 -0.79
C GLY A 108 -9.20 -2.14 -1.78
N TYR A 109 -8.52 -3.26 -2.04
CA TYR A 109 -7.56 -3.39 -3.15
C TYR A 109 -8.29 -3.51 -4.50
N ASP A 110 -7.57 -3.40 -5.61
CA ASP A 110 -8.13 -3.51 -6.97
C ASP A 110 -8.41 -4.98 -7.31
N ARG A 111 -9.65 -5.42 -7.06
CA ARG A 111 -10.10 -6.78 -7.33
C ARG A 111 -10.31 -7.09 -8.82
N LYS A 112 -10.35 -6.08 -9.69
CA LYS A 112 -10.50 -6.32 -11.13
C LYS A 112 -9.19 -6.80 -11.73
N HIS A 113 -8.08 -6.20 -11.28
CA HIS A 113 -6.75 -6.44 -11.84
C HIS A 113 -5.82 -7.23 -10.92
N THR A 114 -6.16 -7.43 -9.65
CA THR A 114 -5.36 -8.21 -8.70
C THR A 114 -6.04 -9.54 -8.37
N SER A 115 -5.36 -10.65 -8.65
CA SER A 115 -5.87 -12.01 -8.38
C SER A 115 -5.83 -12.41 -6.91
N ALA A 116 -4.98 -11.76 -6.10
CA ALA A 116 -4.68 -12.14 -4.72
C ALA A 116 -4.19 -13.60 -4.55
N THR A 117 -3.51 -14.14 -5.56
CA THR A 117 -2.92 -15.50 -5.54
C THR A 117 -1.47 -15.55 -5.08
N ASP A 118 -0.78 -14.40 -5.00
CA ASP A 118 0.65 -14.33 -4.68
C ASP A 118 0.93 -13.26 -3.63
N SER A 119 1.22 -13.69 -2.40
CA SER A 119 1.52 -12.79 -1.29
C SER A 119 2.85 -12.06 -1.41
N GLY A 120 3.74 -12.47 -2.32
CA GLY A 120 4.97 -11.74 -2.61
C GLY A 120 4.74 -10.30 -3.06
N THR A 121 3.53 -10.00 -3.55
CA THR A 121 3.13 -8.66 -4.03
C THR A 121 2.66 -7.69 -2.92
N TRP A 122 2.36 -8.18 -1.71
CA TRP A 122 1.97 -7.36 -0.53
C TRP A 122 2.74 -7.70 0.75
N PHE A 123 3.57 -8.73 0.71
CA PHE A 123 4.41 -9.19 1.81
C PHE A 123 5.73 -9.77 1.26
N PRO A 124 6.70 -8.91 0.89
CA PRO A 124 7.93 -9.31 0.19
C PRO A 124 8.99 -9.96 1.10
N LEU A 125 8.58 -10.68 2.16
CA LEU A 125 9.52 -11.37 3.04
C LEU A 125 10.44 -12.34 2.28
N PRO A 126 9.97 -13.14 1.28
CA PRO A 126 10.87 -13.98 0.50
C PRO A 126 11.98 -13.21 -0.22
N GLN A 127 11.68 -12.02 -0.76
CA GLN A 127 12.68 -11.18 -1.42
C GLN A 127 13.65 -10.54 -0.42
N LEU A 128 13.15 -10.14 0.76
CA LEU A 128 14.00 -9.61 1.82
C LEU A 128 14.98 -10.66 2.36
N LEU A 129 14.53 -11.91 2.49
CA LEU A 129 15.39 -13.04 2.85
C LEU A 129 16.45 -13.32 1.77
N LYS A 130 16.10 -13.23 0.48
CA LYS A 130 17.07 -13.33 -0.62
C LYS A 130 18.09 -12.18 -0.59
N ALA A 131 17.65 -10.95 -0.30
CA ALA A 131 18.54 -9.80 -0.16
C ALA A 131 19.54 -9.98 1.00
N LYS A 132 19.11 -10.60 2.11
CA LYS A 132 20.04 -11.00 3.18
C LYS A 132 21.03 -12.06 2.69
N ALA A 133 20.53 -13.10 2.03
CA ALA A 133 21.37 -14.21 1.55
C ALA A 133 22.45 -13.77 0.55
N SER A 134 22.18 -12.72 -0.25
CA SER A 134 23.14 -12.13 -1.18
C SER A 134 24.07 -11.07 -0.55
N GLY A 135 23.90 -10.76 0.74
CA GLY A 135 24.66 -9.70 1.42
C GLY A 135 24.23 -8.27 1.05
N ARG A 136 23.13 -8.11 0.32
CA ARG A 136 22.57 -6.79 -0.04
C ARG A 136 22.12 -6.02 1.19
N ILE A 137 21.60 -6.74 2.18
CA ILE A 137 21.31 -6.24 3.53
C ILE A 137 22.05 -7.09 4.56
N GLY A 138 22.31 -6.53 5.75
CA GLY A 138 22.98 -7.26 6.83
C GLY A 138 22.10 -8.33 7.43
N GLU A 139 20.91 -7.95 7.88
CA GLU A 139 19.98 -8.86 8.57
C GLU A 139 18.51 -8.54 8.26
N VAL A 140 17.67 -9.58 8.32
CA VAL A 140 16.23 -9.42 8.47
C VAL A 140 15.93 -9.38 9.96
N ALA A 141 15.13 -8.41 10.40
CA ALA A 141 14.67 -8.29 11.79
C ALA A 141 13.92 -9.56 12.23
N PRO A 142 13.96 -9.98 13.51
CA PRO A 142 13.31 -11.22 13.94
C PRO A 142 11.79 -11.17 13.72
N ARG A 143 11.20 -9.98 13.73
CA ARG A 143 9.78 -9.77 13.51
C ARG A 143 9.51 -8.80 12.36
N PHE A 144 8.42 -9.05 11.64
CA PHE A 144 7.72 -8.06 10.83
C PHE A 144 6.47 -7.58 11.58
N PHE A 145 5.89 -6.45 11.14
CA PHE A 145 4.76 -5.83 11.82
C PHE A 145 3.57 -5.62 10.89
N GLY A 146 2.36 -5.82 11.42
CA GLY A 146 1.11 -5.48 10.75
C GLY A 146 0.53 -4.18 11.26
N ALA A 147 0.42 -3.17 10.40
CA ALA A 147 -0.19 -1.89 10.74
C ALA A 147 -1.71 -1.90 10.45
N PRO A 148 -2.58 -1.72 11.46
CA PRO A 148 -4.02 -1.74 11.25
C PRO A 148 -4.50 -0.51 10.49
N THR A 149 -5.52 -0.68 9.63
CA THR A 149 -6.02 0.39 8.75
C THR A 149 -7.42 0.84 9.15
N ASN A 150 -7.48 1.54 10.29
CA ASN A 150 -8.74 1.89 10.97
C ASN A 150 -9.36 3.23 10.53
N ARG A 151 -8.83 3.87 9.48
CA ARG A 151 -9.27 5.19 8.94
C ARG A 151 -9.21 6.35 9.96
N SER A 152 -8.64 6.14 11.14
CA SER A 152 -8.47 7.14 12.19
C SER A 152 -7.03 7.63 12.21
N HIS A 153 -6.79 8.88 11.78
CA HIS A 153 -5.46 9.48 11.84
C HIS A 153 -4.91 9.47 13.27
N ARG A 154 -5.75 9.83 14.24
CA ARG A 154 -5.39 9.92 15.65
C ARG A 154 -4.93 8.57 16.20
N VAL A 155 -5.67 7.49 15.94
CA VAL A 155 -5.26 6.15 16.41
C VAL A 155 -3.94 5.73 15.76
N THR A 156 -3.77 5.97 14.46
CA THR A 156 -2.51 5.64 13.80
C THR A 156 -1.32 6.44 14.35
N ILE A 157 -1.50 7.73 14.63
CA ILE A 157 -0.42 8.62 15.12
C ILE A 157 -0.12 8.37 16.60
N ASP A 158 -1.14 8.23 17.44
CA ASP A 158 -0.98 8.21 18.89
C ASP A 158 -0.82 6.79 19.46
N VAL A 159 -1.18 5.75 18.70
CA VAL A 159 -1.20 4.35 19.18
C VAL A 159 -0.41 3.42 18.26
N ASP A 160 -0.83 3.28 17.00
CA ASP A 160 -0.28 2.24 16.12
C ASP A 160 1.19 2.49 15.76
N ALA A 161 1.54 3.73 15.38
CA ALA A 161 2.91 4.06 15.01
C ALA A 161 3.88 4.04 16.21
N PRO A 162 3.52 4.55 17.41
CA PRO A 162 4.33 4.35 18.62
C PRO A 162 4.54 2.89 19.01
N ASP A 163 3.53 2.02 18.88
CA ASP A 163 3.68 0.58 19.16
C ASP A 163 4.67 -0.07 18.17
N ILE A 164 4.53 0.21 16.87
CA ILE A 164 5.48 -0.27 15.85
C ILE A 164 6.90 0.23 16.16
N LEU A 165 7.07 1.50 16.54
CA LEU A 165 8.37 2.05 16.94
C LEU A 165 8.97 1.28 18.12
N ALA A 166 8.20 1.07 19.19
CA ALA A 166 8.66 0.36 20.38
C ALA A 166 9.15 -1.05 20.04
N ARG A 167 8.44 -1.76 19.15
CA ARG A 167 8.84 -3.09 18.66
C ARG A 167 10.09 -3.05 17.79
N CYS A 168 10.19 -2.09 16.88
CA CYS A 168 11.39 -1.86 16.07
C CYS A 168 12.62 -1.60 16.94
N LEU A 169 12.50 -0.77 17.98
CA LEU A 169 13.58 -0.47 18.91
C LEU A 169 14.00 -1.72 19.71
N ALA A 170 13.05 -2.51 20.20
CA ALA A 170 13.32 -3.77 20.88
C ALA A 170 14.09 -4.76 19.97
N ASP A 171 13.78 -4.76 18.68
CA ASP A 171 14.40 -5.63 17.68
C ASP A 171 15.67 -5.04 17.06
N LYS A 172 16.09 -3.83 17.49
CA LYS A 172 17.24 -3.09 16.96
C LYS A 172 17.16 -2.87 15.44
N VAL A 173 15.97 -2.59 14.94
CA VAL A 173 15.71 -2.28 13.52
C VAL A 173 16.38 -0.96 13.15
N ASP A 174 17.12 -0.97 12.05
CA ASP A 174 17.72 0.24 11.46
C ASP A 174 16.84 0.83 10.36
N VAL A 175 16.16 -0.05 9.61
CA VAL A 175 15.40 0.29 8.41
C VAL A 175 14.05 -0.43 8.38
N ALA A 176 12.99 0.27 8.01
CA ALA A 176 11.67 -0.32 7.76
C ALA A 176 11.21 -0.14 6.31
N VAL A 177 10.80 -1.23 5.68
CA VAL A 177 10.13 -1.24 4.37
C VAL A 177 8.63 -1.36 4.60
N LEU A 178 7.86 -0.35 4.18
CA LEU A 178 6.41 -0.30 4.38
C LEU A 178 5.65 -0.67 3.11
N VAL A 179 4.69 -1.59 3.22
CA VAL A 179 3.96 -2.18 2.10
C VAL A 179 2.43 -2.01 2.27
N PRO A 180 1.87 -0.86 1.88
CA PRO A 180 0.43 -0.60 1.84
C PRO A 180 -0.27 -1.26 0.64
N ASN A 181 -1.53 -1.68 0.78
CA ASN A 181 -2.23 -2.47 -0.26
C ASN A 181 -3.56 -1.88 -0.75
N CYS A 182 -4.00 -0.75 -0.20
CA CYS A 182 -5.27 -0.09 -0.50
C CYS A 182 -5.14 1.44 -0.29
N PRO A 183 -6.12 2.29 -0.65
CA PRO A 183 -5.95 3.74 -0.56
C PRO A 183 -5.65 4.21 0.88
N VAL A 184 -6.48 3.79 1.84
CA VAL A 184 -6.29 4.13 3.27
C VAL A 184 -5.01 3.50 3.82
N CYS A 185 -4.63 2.32 3.34
CA CYS A 185 -3.41 1.65 3.72
C CYS A 185 -2.18 2.52 3.42
N HIS A 186 -2.15 3.18 2.25
CA HIS A 186 -1.06 4.09 1.87
C HIS A 186 -0.95 5.27 2.83
N GLN A 187 -2.07 5.84 3.27
CA GLN A 187 -2.06 6.88 4.30
C GLN A 187 -1.58 6.35 5.65
N THR A 188 -2.04 5.18 6.09
CA THR A 188 -1.57 4.57 7.34
C THR A 188 -0.06 4.33 7.30
N SER A 189 0.45 3.71 6.24
CA SER A 189 1.90 3.51 6.05
C SER A 189 2.65 4.82 5.97
N ALA A 190 2.10 5.87 5.34
CA ALA A 190 2.73 7.18 5.34
C ALA A 190 2.89 7.77 6.74
N LEU A 191 1.84 7.71 7.56
CA LEU A 191 1.88 8.18 8.96
C LEU A 191 2.88 7.38 9.81
N VAL A 192 2.91 6.05 9.65
CA VAL A 192 3.89 5.18 10.33
C VAL A 192 5.32 5.51 9.88
N ALA A 193 5.56 5.64 8.57
CA ALA A 193 6.88 5.97 8.03
C ALA A 193 7.42 7.29 8.60
N ARG A 194 6.58 8.33 8.63
CA ARG A 194 6.93 9.62 9.23
C ARG A 194 7.31 9.47 10.71
N HIS A 195 6.51 8.74 11.47
CA HIS A 195 6.77 8.54 12.89
C HIS A 195 8.10 7.79 13.13
N LEU A 196 8.38 6.75 12.35
CA LEU A 196 9.64 6.01 12.44
C LEU A 196 10.86 6.88 12.08
N GLU A 197 10.78 7.69 11.03
CA GLU A 197 11.90 8.58 10.64
C GLU A 197 12.13 9.71 11.63
N ALA A 198 11.08 10.27 12.21
CA ALA A 198 11.20 11.25 13.30
C ALA A 198 11.90 10.66 14.55
N ASN A 199 11.92 9.33 14.68
CA ASN A 199 12.51 8.60 15.80
C ASN A 199 13.73 7.76 15.40
N GLY A 200 14.36 8.09 14.26
CA GLY A 200 15.70 7.61 13.94
C GLY A 200 15.77 6.24 13.26
N ILE A 201 14.67 5.75 12.69
CA ILE A 201 14.61 4.55 11.84
C ILE A 201 14.36 5.00 10.41
N SER A 202 15.28 4.74 9.48
CA SER A 202 15.08 5.09 8.07
C SER A 202 13.97 4.24 7.44
N THR A 203 13.18 4.82 6.55
CA THR A 203 12.05 4.14 5.93
C THR A 203 12.00 4.32 4.42
N VAL A 204 11.33 3.39 3.77
CA VAL A 204 10.86 3.51 2.39
C VAL A 204 9.46 2.92 2.29
N VAL A 205 8.54 3.64 1.66
CA VAL A 205 7.23 3.12 1.29
C VAL A 205 7.32 2.52 -0.11
N MET A 206 6.93 1.27 -0.27
CA MET A 206 6.71 0.62 -1.57
C MET A 206 5.22 0.63 -1.84
N GLY A 207 4.72 1.36 -2.84
CA GLY A 207 3.28 1.51 -3.01
C GLY A 207 2.83 2.01 -4.38
N CYS A 208 1.52 1.95 -4.60
CA CYS A 208 0.88 2.29 -5.87
C CYS A 208 0.03 3.56 -5.84
N ALA A 209 -0.38 4.07 -4.66
CA ALA A 209 -1.22 5.27 -4.59
C ALA A 209 -0.38 6.55 -4.49
N LYS A 210 0.16 7.02 -5.63
CA LYS A 210 1.09 8.15 -5.67
C LYS A 210 0.57 9.41 -5.01
N ASP A 211 -0.62 9.82 -5.41
CA ASP A 211 -1.25 11.05 -4.94
C ASP A 211 -1.47 11.04 -3.41
N ILE A 212 -1.90 9.91 -2.84
CA ILE A 212 -2.09 9.74 -1.38
C ILE A 212 -0.75 9.81 -0.63
N VAL A 213 0.28 9.11 -1.12
CA VAL A 213 1.58 9.02 -0.43
C VAL A 213 2.33 10.36 -0.48
N GLU A 214 2.33 11.02 -1.64
CA GLU A 214 2.95 12.33 -1.79
C GLU A 214 2.20 13.42 -1.01
N HIS A 215 0.86 13.34 -0.94
CA HIS A 215 0.04 14.25 -0.13
C HIS A 215 0.28 14.08 1.37
N ALA A 216 0.43 12.85 1.85
CA ALA A 216 0.79 12.59 3.25
C ALA A 216 2.25 12.95 3.59
N ALA A 217 3.06 13.27 2.57
CA ALA A 217 4.48 13.58 2.61
C ALA A 217 5.31 12.52 3.34
N VAL A 218 5.64 11.43 2.64
CA VAL A 218 6.59 10.44 3.19
C VAL A 218 8.03 10.84 2.95
N PRO A 219 8.99 10.29 3.72
CA PRO A 219 10.41 10.60 3.55
C PRO A 219 10.96 10.07 2.22
N ARG A 220 10.64 8.81 1.89
CA ARG A 220 11.04 8.11 0.66
C ARG A 220 9.90 7.26 0.14
N PHE A 221 9.63 7.33 -1.16
CA PHE A 221 8.57 6.56 -1.81
C PHE A 221 9.07 5.90 -3.11
N LEU A 222 9.00 4.57 -3.17
CA LEU A 222 9.05 3.85 -4.42
C LEU A 222 7.63 3.69 -4.95
N PHE A 223 7.32 4.41 -6.03
CA PHE A 223 6.05 4.37 -6.71
C PHE A 223 6.03 3.30 -7.81
N SER A 224 5.19 2.29 -7.65
CA SER A 224 4.84 1.33 -8.70
C SER A 224 3.48 1.66 -9.26
N ASP A 225 3.39 1.99 -10.55
CA ASP A 225 2.12 2.34 -11.20
C ASP A 225 1.32 1.07 -11.57
N PHE A 226 0.97 0.31 -10.54
CA PHE A 226 0.27 -0.97 -10.60
C PHE A 226 -1.10 -0.89 -9.91
N PRO A 227 -2.01 -1.84 -10.16
CA PRO A 227 -3.24 -1.96 -9.40
C PRO A 227 -2.97 -2.11 -7.90
N LEU A 228 -3.82 -1.48 -7.07
CA LEU A 228 -3.74 -1.59 -5.62
C LEU A 228 -3.79 -3.06 -5.19
N GLY A 229 -2.87 -3.45 -4.32
CA GLY A 229 -2.65 -4.84 -3.91
C GLY A 229 -1.34 -5.43 -4.43
N ASN A 230 -0.64 -4.73 -5.33
CA ASN A 230 0.62 -5.21 -5.95
C ASN A 230 1.82 -4.31 -5.66
N SER A 231 1.91 -3.75 -4.45
CA SER A 231 2.91 -2.75 -4.08
C SER A 231 4.36 -3.25 -4.12
N ALA A 232 4.55 -4.56 -4.03
CA ALA A 232 5.87 -5.19 -3.98
C ALA A 232 6.26 -5.95 -5.26
N GLY A 233 5.61 -5.66 -6.40
CA GLY A 233 5.93 -6.27 -7.70
C GLY A 233 4.72 -6.92 -8.35
N ARG A 234 4.91 -7.45 -9.57
CA ARG A 234 3.87 -8.18 -10.29
C ARG A 234 3.67 -9.59 -9.67
N PRO A 235 2.43 -10.11 -9.67
CA PRO A 235 2.15 -11.45 -9.16
C PRO A 235 2.82 -12.51 -10.03
N HIS A 236 3.40 -13.54 -9.40
CA HIS A 236 4.11 -14.66 -10.03
C HIS A 236 5.33 -14.27 -10.87
N ASP A 237 5.79 -13.03 -10.75
CA ASP A 237 6.96 -12.50 -11.44
C ASP A 237 8.04 -12.18 -10.40
N VAL A 238 8.87 -13.20 -10.11
CA VAL A 238 9.91 -13.14 -9.08
C VAL A 238 10.96 -12.07 -9.40
N GLU A 239 11.22 -11.80 -10.68
CA GLU A 239 12.18 -10.78 -11.12
C GLU A 239 11.62 -9.37 -10.89
N SER A 240 10.34 -9.14 -11.22
CA SER A 240 9.64 -7.89 -10.90
C SER A 240 9.64 -7.61 -9.39
N GLN A 241 9.39 -8.63 -8.57
CA GLN A 241 9.42 -8.49 -7.11
C GLN A 241 10.83 -8.20 -6.57
N ALA A 242 11.85 -8.88 -7.10
CA ALA A 242 13.24 -8.65 -6.74
C ALA A 242 13.70 -7.24 -7.14
N LEU A 243 13.38 -6.81 -8.37
CA LEU A 243 13.70 -5.46 -8.84
C LEU A 243 12.97 -4.39 -8.02
N THR A 244 11.70 -4.60 -7.69
CA THR A 244 10.93 -3.64 -6.88
C THR A 244 11.57 -3.48 -5.49
N LEU A 245 11.98 -4.58 -4.83
CA LEU A 245 12.71 -4.47 -3.56
C LEU A 245 14.07 -3.77 -3.74
N GLU A 246 14.84 -4.12 -4.77
CA GLU A 246 16.14 -3.48 -5.01
C GLU A 246 16.03 -1.98 -5.24
N LEU A 247 15.04 -1.52 -6.03
CA LEU A 247 14.81 -0.09 -6.22
C LEU A 247 14.47 0.62 -4.90
N ALA A 248 13.72 -0.02 -4.01
CA ALA A 248 13.40 0.52 -2.69
C ALA A 248 14.65 0.62 -1.80
N LEU A 249 15.52 -0.41 -1.81
CA LEU A 249 16.80 -0.41 -1.10
C LEU A 249 17.77 0.64 -1.67
N SER A 250 17.86 0.74 -2.99
CA SER A 250 18.64 1.77 -3.68
C SER A 250 18.13 3.18 -3.35
N LEU A 251 16.82 3.39 -3.22
CA LEU A 251 16.24 4.67 -2.82
C LEU A 251 16.61 5.05 -1.38
N LEU A 252 16.68 4.08 -0.46
CA LEU A 252 17.18 4.33 0.91
C LEU A 252 18.60 4.89 0.91
N GLU A 253 19.46 4.41 0.03
CA GLU A 253 20.87 4.83 -0.08
C GLU A 253 21.05 6.15 -0.84
N ARG A 254 20.17 6.45 -1.80
CA ARG A 254 20.38 7.53 -2.77
C ARG A 254 19.46 8.75 -2.60
N ALA A 255 18.42 8.67 -1.79
CA ALA A 255 17.54 9.81 -1.55
C ALA A 255 18.34 10.98 -0.94
N PHE A 256 18.34 12.13 -1.62
CA PHE A 256 19.05 13.33 -1.18
C PHE A 256 18.31 14.11 -0.09
N GLY A 257 17.02 13.84 0.11
CA GLY A 257 16.21 14.49 1.13
C GLY A 257 14.82 13.89 1.26
N ALA A 258 14.04 14.46 2.20
CA ALA A 258 12.66 14.06 2.43
C ALA A 258 11.80 14.28 1.18
N ARG A 259 10.67 13.57 1.10
CA ARG A 259 9.71 13.65 -0.02
C ARG A 259 10.33 13.25 -1.37
N THR A 260 11.32 12.37 -1.35
CA THR A 260 11.87 11.79 -2.59
C THR A 260 10.96 10.66 -3.08
N THR A 261 10.34 10.85 -4.25
CA THR A 261 9.63 9.79 -4.98
C THR A 261 10.49 9.26 -6.12
N MET A 262 10.66 7.95 -6.18
CA MET A 262 11.21 7.24 -7.34
C MET A 262 10.08 6.51 -8.05
N GLN A 263 9.94 6.75 -9.35
CA GLN A 263 9.04 5.96 -10.19
C GLN A 263 9.72 4.66 -10.61
N SER A 264 9.06 3.54 -10.35
CA SER A 264 9.45 2.23 -10.87
C SER A 264 9.39 2.23 -12.39
N PRO A 265 10.40 1.69 -13.09
CA PRO A 265 10.38 1.55 -14.54
C PRO A 265 9.46 0.41 -15.01
N LEU A 266 9.00 -0.45 -14.10
CA LEU A 266 8.13 -1.56 -14.45
C LEU A 266 6.73 -1.05 -14.80
N ARG A 267 6.19 -1.52 -15.92
CA ARG A 267 4.79 -1.32 -16.31
C ARG A 267 3.94 -2.51 -15.89
N TRP A 268 2.70 -2.25 -15.45
CA TRP A 268 1.74 -3.31 -15.15
C TRP A 268 1.38 -4.09 -16.41
N SER A 269 1.11 -3.34 -17.49
CA SER A 269 0.70 -3.81 -18.81
C SER A 269 1.20 -2.81 -19.85
N GLU A 270 1.33 -3.23 -21.10
CA GLU A 270 1.59 -2.33 -22.23
C GLU A 270 0.44 -1.34 -22.37
N ASP A 271 -0.80 -1.85 -22.41
CA ASP A 271 -2.02 -1.05 -22.39
C ASP A 271 -2.34 -0.57 -20.96
N ALA A 272 -2.44 0.75 -20.79
CA ALA A 272 -2.76 1.42 -19.55
C ALA A 272 -4.27 1.60 -19.29
N SER A 273 -5.14 1.12 -20.19
CA SER A 273 -6.60 1.24 -20.07
C SER A 273 -7.17 0.66 -18.78
N TRP A 274 -6.48 -0.31 -18.15
CA TRP A 274 -6.84 -0.85 -16.83
C TRP A 274 -7.00 0.23 -15.75
N LYS A 275 -6.27 1.36 -15.86
CA LYS A 275 -6.36 2.50 -14.95
C LYS A 275 -7.72 3.18 -14.99
N LEU A 276 -8.46 3.05 -16.08
CA LEU A 276 -9.80 3.58 -16.24
C LEU A 276 -10.84 2.82 -15.41
N ASP A 277 -10.52 1.64 -14.87
CA ASP A 277 -11.50 0.81 -14.18
C ASP A 277 -11.69 1.18 -12.70
N TYR A 278 -10.66 1.74 -12.07
CA TYR A 278 -10.69 2.02 -10.64
C TYR A 278 -11.64 3.18 -10.31
N ASN A 279 -12.79 2.88 -9.72
CA ASN A 279 -13.76 3.86 -9.20
C ASN A 279 -14.07 5.01 -10.18
N ASN A 280 -14.08 4.70 -11.48
CA ASN A 280 -14.27 5.68 -12.52
C ASN A 280 -15.75 5.80 -12.88
N VAL A 281 -16.43 6.79 -12.28
CA VAL A 281 -17.85 7.04 -12.53
C VAL A 281 -18.15 7.27 -14.02
N ALA A 282 -17.23 7.87 -14.77
CA ALA A 282 -17.42 8.11 -16.21
C ALA A 282 -17.44 6.82 -17.05
N GLN A 283 -17.01 5.68 -16.51
CA GLN A 283 -17.03 4.38 -17.17
C GLN A 283 -18.13 3.45 -16.63
N MET A 284 -18.91 3.91 -15.64
CA MET A 284 -19.99 3.13 -15.05
C MET A 284 -21.30 3.39 -15.79
N SER A 285 -22.03 2.32 -16.12
CA SER A 285 -23.39 2.46 -16.64
C SER A 285 -24.34 3.00 -15.54
N PRO A 286 -25.46 3.64 -15.90
CA PRO A 286 -26.46 4.07 -14.94
C PRO A 286 -26.99 2.93 -14.05
N GLU A 287 -27.13 1.73 -14.62
CA GLU A 287 -27.59 0.52 -13.90
C GLU A 287 -26.56 0.06 -12.86
N GLU A 288 -25.27 0.04 -13.23
CA GLU A 288 -24.19 -0.31 -12.30
C GLU A 288 -24.11 0.71 -11.16
N LEU A 289 -24.22 2.01 -11.47
CA LEU A 289 -24.19 3.04 -10.45
C LEU A 289 -25.38 2.94 -9.49
N ALA A 290 -26.59 2.65 -10.01
CA ALA A 290 -27.77 2.42 -9.20
C ALA A 290 -27.60 1.20 -8.28
N ARG A 291 -27.04 0.10 -8.80
CA ARG A 291 -26.71 -1.10 -8.01
C ARG A 291 -25.74 -0.79 -6.87
N ARG A 292 -24.64 -0.08 -7.17
CA ARG A 292 -23.63 0.33 -6.18
C ARG A 292 -24.22 1.22 -5.09
N ARG A 293 -25.11 2.15 -5.44
CA ARG A 293 -25.84 2.98 -4.47
C ARG A 293 -26.73 2.13 -3.56
N ALA A 294 -27.51 1.20 -4.12
CA ALA A 294 -28.34 0.30 -3.32
C ALA A 294 -27.52 -0.59 -2.36
N GLU A 295 -26.40 -1.14 -2.84
CA GLU A 295 -25.47 -1.90 -2.00
C GLU A 295 -24.90 -1.05 -0.85
N PHE A 296 -24.53 0.20 -1.15
CA PHE A 296 -23.99 1.13 -0.16
C PHE A 296 -25.02 1.52 0.90
N ASP A 297 -26.26 1.78 0.51
CA ASP A 297 -27.35 2.10 1.45
C ASP A 297 -27.67 0.90 2.34
N LYS A 298 -27.66 -0.32 1.79
CA LYS A 298 -27.78 -1.56 2.60
C LYS A 298 -26.65 -1.68 3.63
N GLN A 299 -25.41 -1.36 3.26
CA GLN A 299 -24.28 -1.36 4.19
C GLN A 299 -24.43 -0.30 5.30
N LYS A 300 -24.94 0.90 4.98
CA LYS A 300 -25.23 1.94 5.99
C LYS A 300 -26.26 1.46 7.02
N GLU A 301 -27.33 0.81 6.58
CA GLU A 301 -28.37 0.30 7.48
C GLU A 301 -27.84 -0.78 8.42
N ILE A 302 -27.04 -1.73 7.91
CA ILE A 302 -26.37 -2.74 8.75
C ILE A 302 -25.43 -2.07 9.78
N ALA A 303 -24.66 -1.07 9.36
CA ALA A 303 -23.75 -0.36 10.25
C ALA A 303 -24.47 0.48 11.32
N ARG A 304 -25.67 1.00 11.04
CA ARG A 304 -26.54 1.68 12.02
C ARG A 304 -27.10 0.70 13.05
N GLY A 305 -27.56 -0.47 12.61
CA GLY A 305 -28.04 -1.54 13.50
C GLY A 305 -26.97 -1.98 14.51
N ASN A 306 -25.73 -2.12 14.06
CA ASN A 306 -24.60 -2.52 14.92
C ASN A 306 -24.07 -1.41 15.85
N ARG A 307 -24.49 -0.16 15.69
CA ARG A 307 -24.17 0.95 16.61
C ARG A 307 -25.27 1.22 17.65
N ALA A 308 -26.47 0.68 17.41
CA ALA A 308 -27.64 0.83 18.27
C ALA A 308 -27.86 -0.39 19.18
N ALA A 309 -27.06 -1.45 19.01
CA ALA A 309 -26.97 -2.63 19.87
C ALA A 309 -25.65 -2.58 20.68
#